data_AF-A0A661WDA6-F1
#
_entry.id   AF-A0A661WDA6-F1
#
_cell.length_a   1.000
_cell.length_b   1.000
_cell.length_c   1.000
_cell.angle_alpha   90.00
_cell.angle_beta   90.00
_cell.angle_gamma   90.00
#
_symmetry.space_group_name_H-M   'P 1'
#
loop_
_entity.id
_entity.type
_entity.pdbx_description
1 polymer ?
#
loop_
_entity_poly.entity_id
_entity_poly.type
_entity_poly.pdbx_seq_one_letter_code
_entity_poly.pdbx_strand_id
1 'polypeptide(L)'
;MNITLKVNNKTHQITAPPNETLLTTLRSLGYHSVRFGDEHGYSGSDTILLDGKPVNAGMMLTAQAEGHKILTVESLGEHPEQGWKKTAGLHPIQEAFIETGAIQGGYYTPAQILTAKALLD
;
A
#
# COMPACT_ATOMS: atom_id res chain seq x y z
N MET A 1 -12.59 10.45 -15.69
CA MET A 1 -12.50 9.19 -16.46
C MET A 1 -12.96 8.07 -15.55
N ASN A 2 -13.72 7.11 -16.07
CA ASN A 2 -14.11 5.93 -15.30
C ASN A 2 -12.96 4.93 -15.37
N ILE A 3 -12.45 4.50 -14.21
CA ILE A 3 -11.27 3.64 -14.09
C ILE A 3 -11.61 2.49 -13.16
N THR A 4 -11.16 1.28 -13.49
CA THR A 4 -11.29 0.10 -12.65
C THR A 4 -9.94 -0.29 -12.05
N LEU A 5 -9.80 -0.20 -10.73
CA LEU A 5 -8.59 -0.58 -10.00
C LEU A 5 -8.76 -1.91 -9.27
N LYS A 6 -7.69 -2.72 -9.23
CA LYS A 6 -7.64 -3.94 -8.42
C LYS A 6 -6.64 -3.77 -7.27
N VAL A 7 -7.14 -3.39 -6.10
CA VAL A 7 -6.33 -3.12 -4.90
C VAL A 7 -6.59 -4.20 -3.85
N ASN A 8 -5.54 -4.90 -3.39
CA ASN A 8 -5.64 -5.99 -2.41
C ASN A 8 -6.69 -7.06 -2.81
N ASN A 9 -6.68 -7.44 -4.10
CA ASN A 9 -7.68 -8.32 -4.72
C ASN A 9 -9.13 -7.83 -4.72
N LYS A 10 -9.40 -6.59 -4.27
CA LYS A 10 -10.71 -5.95 -4.36
C LYS A 10 -10.78 -5.05 -5.58
N THR A 11 -11.89 -5.12 -6.30
CA THR A 11 -12.16 -4.26 -7.45
C THR A 11 -12.82 -2.96 -6.98
N HIS A 12 -12.29 -1.82 -7.42
CA HIS A 12 -12.83 -0.48 -7.18
C HIS A 12 -13.15 0.17 -8.51
N GLN A 13 -14.39 0.60 -8.69
CA GLN A 13 -14.79 1.43 -9.82
C GLN A 13 -14.82 2.88 -9.35
N ILE A 14 -14.06 3.75 -10.00
CA ILE A 14 -13.88 5.14 -9.58
C ILE A 14 -13.98 6.09 -10.77
N THR A 15 -14.26 7.36 -10.45
CA THR A 15 -14.16 8.47 -11.40
C THR A 15 -13.06 9.40 -10.93
N ALA A 16 -11.98 9.52 -11.72
CA ALA A 16 -10.86 10.40 -11.41
C ALA A 16 -10.51 11.33 -12.58
N PRO A 17 -9.99 12.56 -12.34
CA PRO A 17 -9.47 13.41 -13.40
C PRO A 17 -8.17 12.82 -13.99
N PRO A 18 -7.80 13.17 -15.24
CA PRO A 18 -6.64 12.58 -15.92
C PRO A 18 -5.29 12.78 -15.22
N ASN A 19 -5.19 13.81 -14.38
CA ASN A 19 -3.97 14.17 -13.65
C ASN A 19 -3.98 13.70 -12.18
N GLU A 20 -4.96 12.92 -11.74
CA GLU A 20 -4.97 12.41 -10.37
C GLU A 20 -3.85 11.37 -10.18
N THR A 21 -3.08 11.54 -9.10
CA THR A 21 -2.04 10.58 -8.72
C THR A 21 -2.66 9.37 -8.05
N LEU A 22 -2.03 8.21 -8.22
CA LEU A 22 -2.49 6.97 -7.60
C LEU A 22 -2.48 7.08 -6.06
N LEU A 23 -1.53 7.83 -5.49
CA LEU A 23 -1.53 8.17 -4.06
C LEU A 23 -2.84 8.84 -3.63
N THR A 24 -3.31 9.84 -4.38
CA THR A 24 -4.54 10.57 -4.07
C THR A 24 -5.74 9.62 -4.11
N THR A 25 -5.85 8.80 -5.15
CA THR A 25 -6.93 7.83 -5.29
C THR A 25 -6.92 6.79 -4.17
N LEU A 26 -5.77 6.16 -3.89
CA LEU A 26 -5.68 5.10 -2.86
C LEU A 26 -6.07 5.64 -1.48
N ARG A 27 -5.67 6.87 -1.15
CA ARG A 27 -6.06 7.50 0.11
C ARG A 27 -7.56 7.81 0.18
N SER A 28 -8.16 8.25 -0.92
CA SER A 28 -9.62 8.45 -1.02
C SER A 28 -10.42 7.15 -0.89
N LEU A 29 -9.83 6.02 -1.30
CA LEU A 29 -10.38 4.68 -1.11
C LEU A 29 -10.15 4.09 0.31
N GLY A 30 -9.48 4.84 1.20
CA GLY A 30 -9.24 4.44 2.59
C GLY A 30 -7.92 3.70 2.85
N TYR A 31 -7.05 3.52 1.85
CA TYR A 31 -5.72 2.93 2.02
C TYR A 31 -4.73 3.95 2.59
N HIS A 32 -4.97 4.35 3.83
CA HIS A 32 -4.22 5.42 4.50
C HIS A 32 -2.79 5.02 4.89
N SER A 33 -2.45 3.74 4.79
CA SER A 33 -1.07 3.26 4.96
C SER A 33 -0.13 3.76 3.86
N VAL A 34 -0.67 4.14 2.69
CA VAL A 34 0.10 4.78 1.61
C VAL A 34 0.24 6.27 1.96
N ARG A 35 1.46 6.67 2.35
CA ARG A 35 1.74 7.97 2.96
C ARG A 35 2.42 8.91 1.97
N PHE A 36 2.02 10.18 1.98
CA PHE A 36 2.80 11.23 1.32
C PHE A 36 4.10 11.47 2.10
N GLY A 37 5.23 11.55 1.39
CA GLY A 37 6.53 11.83 1.99
C GLY A 37 7.22 12.99 1.29
N ASP A 38 7.18 13.00 -0.04
CA ASP A 38 7.70 14.09 -0.88
C ASP A 38 7.06 14.06 -2.27
N GLU A 39 7.39 15.06 -3.10
CA GLU A 39 6.85 15.23 -4.46
C GLU A 39 7.74 14.62 -5.57
N HIS A 40 8.91 14.09 -5.22
CA HIS A 40 9.94 13.63 -6.16
C HIS A 40 10.14 12.10 -6.14
N GLY A 41 9.55 11.41 -5.16
CA GLY A 41 9.67 9.97 -4.96
C GLY A 41 10.94 9.53 -4.23
N TYR A 42 11.63 10.41 -3.51
CA TYR A 42 12.88 10.07 -2.84
C TYR A 42 12.68 9.35 -1.50
N SER A 43 11.61 9.66 -0.78
CA SER A 43 11.34 9.11 0.54
C SER A 43 10.76 7.69 0.48
N GLY A 44 10.01 7.37 -0.58
CA GLY A 44 9.37 6.08 -0.79
C GLY A 44 8.23 5.76 0.20
N SER A 45 7.72 6.72 0.98
CA SER A 45 6.67 6.45 1.97
C SER A 45 5.33 6.02 1.38
N ASP A 46 5.13 6.29 0.09
CA ASP A 46 3.98 5.96 -0.72
C ASP A 46 4.19 4.67 -1.55
N THR A 47 5.18 3.85 -1.17
CA THR A 47 5.45 2.57 -1.84
C THR A 47 4.22 1.67 -1.80
N ILE A 48 3.83 1.18 -2.96
CA ILE A 48 2.92 0.06 -3.18
C ILE A 48 3.65 -1.04 -3.95
N LEU A 49 3.11 -2.26 -4.00
CA LEU A 49 3.56 -3.25 -4.98
C LEU A 49 2.60 -3.25 -6.17
N LEU A 50 3.11 -2.85 -7.33
CA LEU A 50 2.42 -2.94 -8.61
C LEU A 50 2.92 -4.18 -9.34
N ASP A 51 2.07 -5.18 -9.49
CA ASP A 51 2.43 -6.52 -10.01
C ASP A 51 3.67 -7.11 -9.33
N GLY A 52 3.75 -6.94 -8.00
CA GLY A 52 4.85 -7.45 -7.17
C GLY A 52 6.09 -6.56 -7.13
N LYS A 53 6.15 -5.47 -7.91
CA LYS A 53 7.31 -4.56 -7.91
C LYS A 53 7.04 -3.30 -7.07
N PRO A 54 7.98 -2.85 -6.24
CA PRO A 54 7.82 -1.63 -5.47
C PRO A 54 7.84 -0.41 -6.40
N VAL A 55 6.81 0.44 -6.27
CA VAL A 55 6.69 1.72 -6.99
C VAL A 55 6.04 2.78 -6.10
N ASN A 56 6.40 4.05 -6.32
CA ASN A 56 5.85 5.19 -5.59
C ASN A 56 4.49 5.58 -6.19
N ALA A 57 3.42 5.50 -5.39
CA ALA A 57 2.06 5.81 -5.86
C ALA A 57 1.88 7.30 -6.27
N GLY A 58 2.65 8.21 -5.71
CA GLY A 58 2.63 9.64 -6.03
C GLY A 58 3.27 9.96 -7.38
N MET A 59 4.16 9.09 -7.87
CA MET A 59 4.85 9.24 -9.16
C MET A 59 4.09 8.60 -10.33
N MET A 60 2.88 8.10 -10.07
CA MET A 60 2.05 7.39 -11.05
C MET A 60 0.66 8.03 -11.10
N LEU A 61 0.10 8.14 -12.31
CA LEU A 61 -1.29 8.55 -12.48
C LEU A 61 -2.24 7.37 -12.20
N THR A 62 -3.41 7.66 -11.65
CA THR A 62 -4.44 6.66 -11.40
C THR A 62 -4.83 5.88 -12.65
N ALA A 63 -4.88 6.55 -13.80
CA ALA A 63 -5.19 5.95 -15.08
C ALA A 63 -4.14 4.90 -15.52
N GLN A 64 -2.87 5.09 -15.15
CA GLN A 64 -1.81 4.13 -15.50
C GLN A 64 -1.94 2.82 -14.71
N ALA A 65 -2.68 2.83 -13.60
CA ALA A 65 -2.79 1.69 -12.68
C ALA A 65 -3.93 0.73 -13.09
N GLU A 66 -4.75 1.12 -14.06
CA GLU A 66 -5.79 0.25 -14.61
C GLU A 66 -5.17 -1.01 -15.24
N GLY A 67 -5.78 -2.16 -14.99
CA GLY A 67 -5.29 -3.46 -15.48
C GLY A 67 -4.16 -4.09 -14.65
N HIS A 68 -3.53 -3.34 -13.74
CA HIS A 68 -2.48 -3.83 -12.86
C HIS A 68 -3.02 -4.30 -11.50
N LYS A 69 -2.29 -5.20 -10.83
CA LYS A 69 -2.57 -5.59 -9.45
C LYS A 69 -1.82 -4.66 -8.50
N ILE A 70 -2.56 -4.00 -7.62
CA ILE A 70 -2.00 -3.15 -6.57
C ILE A 70 -2.10 -3.90 -5.25
N LEU A 71 -0.97 -4.01 -4.55
CA LEU A 71 -0.93 -4.46 -3.15
C LEU A 71 -0.40 -3.34 -2.26
N THR A 72 -1.13 -3.07 -1.19
CA THR A 72 -0.75 -2.18 -0.09
C THR A 72 -0.48 -3.01 1.17
N VAL A 73 0.03 -2.40 2.25
CA VAL A 73 0.42 -3.15 3.46
C VAL A 73 -0.76 -3.90 4.10
N GLU A 74 -1.98 -3.39 3.92
CA GLU A 74 -3.23 -4.00 4.41
C GLU A 74 -3.48 -5.39 3.80
N SER A 75 -2.77 -5.77 2.72
CA SER A 75 -2.88 -7.11 2.14
C SER A 75 -2.06 -8.19 2.86
N LEU A 76 -1.08 -7.80 3.68
CA LEU A 76 -0.16 -8.76 4.30
C LEU A 76 -0.76 -9.45 5.52
N GLY A 77 -1.47 -8.70 6.35
CA GLY A 77 -1.98 -9.21 7.62
C GLY A 77 -2.59 -8.11 8.46
N GLU A 78 -3.45 -8.53 9.38
CA GLU A 78 -4.15 -7.68 10.34
C GLU A 78 -3.86 -8.21 11.75
N HIS A 79 -4.06 -7.39 12.78
CA HIS A 79 -3.97 -7.86 14.15
C HIS A 79 -4.89 -9.10 14.34
N PRO A 80 -4.41 -10.19 14.99
CA PRO A 80 -5.16 -11.44 15.11
C PRO A 80 -6.51 -11.27 15.81
N GLU A 81 -6.59 -10.29 16.72
CA GLU A 81 -7.79 -9.95 17.47
C GLU A 81 -8.25 -8.52 17.16
N GLN A 82 -9.42 -8.37 16.52
CA GLN A 82 -10.05 -7.08 16.26
C GLN A 82 -11.44 -7.06 16.89
N GLY A 83 -11.49 -7.00 18.23
CA GLY A 83 -12.72 -7.12 18.99
C GLY A 83 -13.33 -8.52 18.81
N TRP A 84 -14.51 -8.60 18.19
CA TRP A 84 -15.17 -9.89 17.90
C TRP A 84 -14.62 -10.61 16.65
N LYS A 85 -13.82 -9.93 15.82
CA LYS A 85 -13.29 -10.50 14.57
C LYS A 85 -11.93 -11.15 14.83
N LYS A 86 -11.82 -12.44 14.54
CA LYS A 86 -10.53 -13.14 14.41
C LYS A 86 -10.02 -13.04 12.98
N THR A 87 -8.74 -12.73 12.82
CA THR A 87 -8.07 -12.64 11.51
C THR A 87 -7.03 -13.75 11.36
N ALA A 88 -6.41 -13.85 10.19
CA ALA A 88 -5.31 -14.78 9.96
C ALA A 88 -4.02 -14.41 10.74
N GLY A 89 -3.99 -13.22 11.38
CA GLY A 89 -2.83 -12.70 12.08
C GLY A 89 -1.92 -11.85 11.18
N LEU A 90 -0.80 -11.46 11.76
CA LEU A 90 0.22 -10.66 11.09
C LEU A 90 1.05 -11.53 10.16
N HIS A 91 1.55 -10.94 9.08
CA HIS A 91 2.54 -11.58 8.22
C HIS A 91 3.88 -11.72 8.97
N PRO A 92 4.70 -12.75 8.72
CA PRO A 92 5.99 -12.92 9.40
C PRO A 92 6.92 -11.68 9.30
N ILE A 93 6.85 -10.95 8.19
CA ILE A 93 7.58 -9.67 8.03
C ILE A 93 7.08 -8.60 9.00
N GLN A 94 5.75 -8.49 9.20
CA GLN A 94 5.17 -7.55 10.16
C GLN A 94 5.59 -7.91 11.59
N GLU A 95 5.57 -9.21 11.94
CA GLU A 95 6.02 -9.71 13.24
C GLU A 95 7.50 -9.40 13.48
N ALA A 96 8.37 -9.67 12.51
CA ALA A 96 9.79 -9.37 12.61
C ALA A 96 10.06 -7.88 12.88
N PHE A 97 9.35 -6.96 12.22
CA PHE A 97 9.49 -5.52 12.48
C PHE A 97 9.13 -5.13 13.93
N ILE A 98 8.13 -5.80 14.51
CA ILE A 98 7.71 -5.61 15.91
C ILE A 98 8.78 -6.16 16.84
N GLU A 99 9.20 -7.41 16.64
CA GLU A 99 10.14 -8.12 17.51
C GLU A 99 11.52 -7.45 17.56
N THR A 100 12.00 -6.91 16.45
CA THR A 100 13.31 -6.25 16.39
C THR A 100 13.27 -4.80 16.86
N GLY A 101 12.09 -4.25 17.18
CA GLY A 101 11.94 -2.83 17.52
C GLY A 101 12.29 -1.89 16.35
N ALA A 102 12.11 -2.34 15.10
CA ALA A 102 12.40 -1.53 13.91
C ALA A 102 11.44 -0.32 13.77
N ILE A 103 10.27 -0.40 14.39
CA ILE A 103 9.22 0.61 14.34
C ILE A 103 9.47 1.67 15.41
N GLN A 104 9.84 2.88 14.98
CA GLN A 104 9.90 4.06 15.85
C GLN A 104 8.67 4.95 15.63
N GLY A 105 8.79 5.98 14.79
CA GLY A 105 7.66 6.85 14.43
C GLY A 105 6.61 6.19 13.55
N GLY A 106 6.89 5.00 12.98
CA GLY A 106 5.93 4.18 12.24
C GLY A 106 5.50 4.71 10.87
N TYR A 107 5.81 5.97 10.53
CA TYR A 107 5.31 6.62 9.31
C TYR A 107 5.73 5.90 8.03
N TYR A 108 6.98 5.45 7.95
CA TYR A 108 7.56 4.74 6.79
C TYR A 108 7.40 3.23 6.85
N THR A 109 6.97 2.69 8.00
CA THR A 109 6.92 1.24 8.25
C THR A 109 6.07 0.48 7.22
N PRO A 110 4.89 0.97 6.78
CA PRO A 110 4.13 0.31 5.70
C PRO A 110 4.93 0.07 4.42
N ALA A 111 5.63 1.11 3.95
CA ALA A 111 6.46 1.04 2.76
C ALA A 111 7.66 0.09 2.95
N GLN A 112 8.34 0.17 4.10
CA GLN A 112 9.46 -0.71 4.42
C GLN A 112 9.05 -2.19 4.42
N ILE A 113 7.87 -2.51 4.96
CA ILE A 113 7.33 -3.88 4.97
C ILE A 113 7.05 -4.37 3.55
N LEU A 114 6.46 -3.53 2.69
CA LEU A 114 6.20 -3.89 1.30
C LEU A 114 7.49 -4.10 0.51
N THR A 115 8.50 -3.25 0.70
CA THR A 115 9.81 -3.41 0.06
C THR A 115 10.53 -4.66 0.55
N ALA A 116 10.47 -4.96 1.85
CA ALA A 116 11.00 -6.20 2.39
C ALA A 116 10.29 -7.43 1.81
N LYS A 117 8.96 -7.36 1.64
CA LYS A 117 8.20 -8.43 0.97
C LYS A 117 8.67 -8.63 -0.47
N ALA A 118 8.77 -7.56 -1.26
CA ALA A 118 9.22 -7.65 -2.65
C ALA A 118 10.66 -8.17 -2.79
N LEU A 119 11.50 -7.99 -1.77
CA LEU A 119 12.85 -8.53 -1.75
C LEU A 119 12.88 -10.04 -1.42
N LEU A 120 11.92 -10.52 -0.63
CA LEU A 120 11.88 -11.89 -0.10
C LEU A 120 11.03 -12.86 -0.95
N ASP A 121 10.15 -12.34 -1.80
CA ASP A 121 9.39 -13.09 -2.81
C ASP A 121 10.24 -13.41 -4.05
#